data_AF-A0AA88F1Y7-F1
#
_entry.id   AF-A0AA88F1Y7-F1
#
_cell.length_a   1.000
_cell.length_b   1.000
_cell.length_c   1.000
_cell.angle_alpha   90.00
_cell.angle_beta   90.00
_cell.angle_gamma   90.00
#
_symmetry.space_group_name_H-M   'P 1'
#
loop_
_entity.id
_entity.type
_entity.pdbx_description
1 polymer ?
#
loop_
_entity_poly.entity_id
_entity_poly.type
_entity_poly.pdbx_seq_one_letter_code
_entity_poly.pdbx_strand_id
1 'polypeptide(L)'
;MDPTVKLDPMTEAALQTMRDIAMPPQVSWMPQTWGWSVLAGALLIMLAVVGIRWFLRYRANAYRREAVALVNVIEEQLRDPAARRDGLRSIAEILKRTALAAWPRSEVASLSGNAWVRFLEEHDDGGRMLQRLVDDFEYRGAGLDTDLPSDVCSELVVAARNWIERHHVSA
;
A
#
# COMPACT_ATOMS: atom_id res chain seq x y z
N MET A 1 -4.31 -1.42 86.47
CA MET A 1 -2.90 -1.09 86.74
C MET A 1 -2.08 -2.20 86.12
N ASP A 2 -1.52 -1.98 84.93
CA ASP A 2 -0.67 -2.98 84.29
C ASP A 2 0.61 -3.15 85.11
N PRO A 3 0.99 -4.38 85.47
CA PRO A 3 2.23 -4.62 86.19
C PRO A 3 3.40 -4.27 85.26
N THR A 4 4.16 -3.25 85.63
CA THR A 4 5.45 -2.95 84.99
C THR A 4 6.44 -4.05 85.38
N VAL A 5 6.42 -5.15 84.64
CA VAL A 5 7.41 -6.23 84.76
C VAL A 5 8.77 -5.62 84.38
N LYS A 6 9.59 -5.32 85.39
CA LYS A 6 10.98 -4.92 85.19
C LYS A 6 11.74 -6.15 84.72
N LEU A 7 12.30 -6.09 83.51
CA LEU A 7 13.14 -7.13 82.97
C LEU A 7 14.46 -7.16 83.73
N ASP A 8 15.02 -8.36 83.94
CA ASP A 8 16.34 -8.47 84.56
C ASP A 8 17.40 -7.74 83.71
N PRO A 9 18.39 -7.08 84.35
CA PRO A 9 19.36 -6.23 83.65
C PRO A 9 20.18 -7.00 82.61
N MET A 10 20.37 -8.31 82.80
CA MET A 10 21.02 -9.17 81.80
C MET A 10 20.14 -9.42 80.58
N THR A 11 18.83 -9.50 80.76
CA THR A 11 17.85 -9.69 79.68
C THR A 11 17.70 -8.41 78.86
N GLU A 12 17.69 -7.26 79.52
CA GLU A 12 17.65 -5.95 78.85
C GLU A 12 18.94 -5.69 78.04
N ALA A 13 20.10 -6.06 78.57
CA ALA A 13 21.37 -6.01 77.85
C ALA A 13 21.42 -6.99 76.65
N ALA A 14 20.84 -8.18 76.79
CA ALA A 14 20.76 -9.16 75.71
C ALA A 14 19.87 -8.69 74.55
N LEU A 15 18.75 -8.03 74.87
CA LEU A 15 17.84 -7.46 73.87
C LEU A 15 18.46 -6.24 73.17
N GLN A 16 19.17 -5.36 73.89
CA GLN A 16 19.92 -4.26 73.26
C GLN A 16 21.06 -4.75 72.36
N THR A 17 21.59 -5.95 72.61
CA THR A 17 22.63 -6.58 71.78
C THR A 17 22.06 -7.24 70.53
N MET A 18 20.75 -7.54 70.50
CA MET A 18 20.08 -7.99 69.27
C MET A 18 19.94 -6.82 68.30
N ARG A 19 20.89 -6.74 67.37
CA ARG A 19 20.88 -5.80 66.26
C ARG A 19 19.65 -6.09 65.38
N ASP A 20 18.78 -5.10 65.24
CA ASP A 20 17.58 -5.16 64.41
C ASP A 20 17.92 -5.68 63.00
N ILE A 21 17.12 -6.63 62.48
CA ILE A 21 17.36 -7.25 61.18
C ILE A 21 17.10 -6.18 60.13
N ALA A 22 18.18 -5.58 59.62
CA ALA A 22 18.11 -4.66 58.50
C ALA A 22 17.54 -5.43 57.28
N MET A 23 16.29 -5.14 56.90
CA MET A 23 15.72 -5.67 55.67
C MET A 23 16.59 -5.24 54.49
N PRO A 24 16.98 -6.16 53.59
CA PRO A 24 17.69 -5.77 52.39
C PRO A 24 16.83 -4.77 51.61
N PRO A 25 17.42 -3.72 51.04
CA PRO A 25 16.68 -2.80 50.18
C PRO A 25 15.98 -3.61 49.09
N GLN A 26 14.71 -3.27 48.84
CA GLN A 26 13.90 -3.89 47.79
C GLN A 26 14.70 -3.98 46.49
N VAL A 27 14.90 -5.21 46.02
CA VAL A 27 15.61 -5.45 44.76
C VAL A 27 14.77 -4.79 43.68
N SER A 28 15.35 -3.79 43.00
CA SER A 28 14.64 -3.11 41.93
C SER A 28 14.31 -4.13 40.85
N TRP A 29 13.02 -4.40 40.65
CA TRP A 29 12.50 -5.33 39.64
C TRP A 29 12.64 -4.79 38.22
N MET A 30 13.16 -3.57 38.05
CA MET A 30 13.54 -3.03 36.76
C MET A 30 14.89 -3.64 36.38
N PRO A 31 14.96 -4.55 35.41
CA PRO A 31 16.24 -4.91 34.84
C PRO A 31 16.67 -3.67 34.05
N GLN A 32 17.51 -2.83 34.64
CA GLN A 32 18.19 -1.74 33.93
C GLN A 32 19.29 -2.34 33.03
N THR A 33 18.92 -3.35 32.27
CA THR A 33 19.76 -3.97 31.26
C THR A 33 19.55 -3.18 29.98
N TRP A 34 20.67 -2.75 29.40
CA TRP A 34 20.80 -2.21 28.04
C TRP A 34 19.99 -2.98 26.98
N GLY A 35 19.64 -4.25 27.24
CA GLY A 35 18.77 -5.08 26.41
C GLY A 35 17.40 -4.47 26.09
N TRP A 36 16.75 -3.74 27.01
CA TRP A 36 15.49 -3.06 26.68
C TRP A 36 15.67 -1.90 25.71
N SER A 37 16.78 -1.17 25.81
CA SER A 37 17.13 -0.11 24.86
C SER A 37 17.42 -0.70 23.48
N VAL A 38 18.12 -1.85 23.42
CA VAL A 38 18.35 -2.59 22.18
C VAL A 38 17.04 -3.11 21.60
N LEU A 39 16.15 -3.67 22.42
CA LEU A 39 14.84 -4.15 22.00
C LEU A 39 13.96 -3.01 21.46
N ALA A 40 13.92 -1.89 22.17
CA ALA A 40 13.20 -0.69 21.75
C ALA A 40 13.77 -0.13 20.43
N GLY A 41 15.10 -0.09 20.29
CA GLY A 41 15.77 0.30 19.05
C GLY A 41 15.44 -0.62 17.88
N ALA A 42 15.48 -1.94 18.10
CA ALA A 42 15.12 -2.93 17.09
C ALA A 42 13.64 -2.79 16.67
N LEU A 43 12.73 -2.57 17.63
CA LEU A 43 11.32 -2.33 17.35
C LEU A 43 11.11 -1.05 16.55
N LEU A 44 11.82 0.03 16.89
CA LEU A 44 11.78 1.29 16.15
C LEU A 44 12.25 1.12 14.71
N ILE A 45 13.36 0.42 14.49
CA ILE A 45 13.88 0.13 13.15
C ILE A 45 12.88 -0.72 12.37
N MET A 46 12.29 -1.75 12.98
CA MET A 46 11.27 -2.58 12.35
C MET A 46 10.07 -1.73 11.92
N LEU A 47 9.55 -0.88 12.81
CA LEU A 47 8.44 0.02 12.50
C LEU A 47 8.81 1.02 11.40
N ALA A 48 10.02 1.57 11.40
CA ALA A 48 10.50 2.46 10.37
C ALA A 48 10.57 1.76 9.00
N VAL A 49 11.13 0.55 8.94
CA VAL A 49 11.22 -0.23 7.70
C VAL A 49 9.83 -0.57 7.16
N VAL A 50 8.92 -1.02 8.02
CA VAL A 50 7.53 -1.32 7.65
C VAL A 50 6.81 -0.06 7.18
N GLY A 51 6.96 1.05 7.91
CA GLY A 51 6.36 2.34 7.57
C GLY A 51 6.87 2.90 6.25
N ILE A 52 8.18 2.86 6.01
CA ILE A 52 8.79 3.28 4.74
C ILE A 52 8.31 2.39 3.60
N ARG A 53 8.31 1.06 3.75
CA ARG A 53 7.81 0.16 2.72
C ARG A 53 6.34 0.41 2.41
N TRP A 54 5.52 0.61 3.44
CA TRP A 54 4.11 0.91 3.27
C TRP A 54 3.89 2.25 2.57
N PHE A 55 4.66 3.28 2.94
CA PHE A 55 4.59 4.60 2.32
C PHE A 55 5.05 4.59 0.86
N LEU A 56 6.15 3.90 0.55
CA LEU A 56 6.62 3.70 -0.82
C LEU A 56 5.57 2.95 -1.64
N ARG A 57 4.95 1.91 -1.08
CA ARG A 57 3.88 1.16 -1.74
C ARG A 57 2.61 2.00 -1.92
N TYR A 58 2.30 2.88 -0.97
CA TYR A 58 1.19 3.81 -1.07
C TYR A 58 1.43 4.85 -2.17
N ARG A 59 2.64 5.42 -2.25
CA ARG A 59 3.02 6.32 -3.36
C ARG A 59 3.04 5.61 -4.70
N ALA A 60 3.55 4.39 -4.75
CA ALA A 60 3.48 3.52 -5.93
C ALA A 60 2.05 3.07 -6.27
N ASN A 61 1.06 3.29 -5.41
CA ASN A 61 -0.35 3.05 -5.74
C ASN A 61 -1.13 4.35 -5.99
N ALA A 62 -0.51 5.53 -5.80
CA ALA A 62 -1.16 6.82 -6.03
C ALA A 62 -1.49 7.01 -7.52
N TYR A 63 -0.56 6.66 -8.42
CA TYR A 63 -0.80 6.74 -9.86
C TYR A 63 -1.97 5.83 -10.31
N ARG A 64 -2.16 4.68 -9.65
CA ARG A 64 -3.26 3.75 -9.94
C ARG A 64 -4.59 4.37 -9.58
N ARG A 65 -4.67 5.01 -8.40
CA ARG A 65 -5.88 5.70 -7.94
C ARG A 65 -6.25 6.87 -8.83
N GLU A 66 -5.26 7.64 -9.27
CA GLU A 66 -5.46 8.74 -10.21
C GLU A 66 -5.93 8.23 -11.58
N ALA A 67 -5.31 7.18 -12.10
CA ALA A 67 -5.71 6.57 -13.37
C ALA A 67 -7.14 6.00 -13.33
N VAL A 68 -7.52 5.30 -12.25
CA VAL A 68 -8.90 4.81 -12.07
C VAL A 68 -9.89 5.98 -11.95
N ALA A 69 -9.54 7.04 -11.21
CA ALA A 69 -10.39 8.22 -11.11
C ALA A 69 -10.64 8.88 -12.47
N LEU A 70 -9.60 8.99 -13.32
CA LEU A 70 -9.73 9.54 -14.66
C LEU A 70 -10.60 8.66 -15.56
N VAL A 71 -10.43 7.33 -15.50
CA VAL A 71 -11.27 6.38 -16.25
C VAL A 71 -12.75 6.52 -15.86
N ASN A 72 -13.06 6.71 -14.57
CA ASN A 72 -14.43 6.90 -14.11
C ASN A 72 -15.05 8.23 -14.62
N VAL A 73 -14.26 9.30 -14.71
CA VAL A 73 -14.74 10.57 -15.30
C VAL A 73 -15.03 10.40 -16.80
N ILE A 74 -14.20 9.64 -17.50
CA ILE A 74 -14.36 9.37 -18.92
C ILE A 74 -15.59 8.49 -19.18
N GLU A 75 -15.92 7.55 -18.29
CA GLU A 75 -17.15 6.74 -18.37
C GLU A 75 -18.41 7.59 -18.56
N GLU A 76 -18.48 8.74 -17.89
CA GLU A 76 -19.60 9.69 -18.04
C GLU A 76 -19.59 10.37 -19.43
N GLN A 77 -18.40 10.67 -19.97
CA GLN A 77 -18.25 11.23 -21.31
C GLN A 77 -18.61 10.23 -22.42
N LEU A 78 -18.42 8.92 -22.20
CA LEU A 78 -18.80 7.89 -23.18
C LEU A 78 -20.31 7.76 -23.37
N ARG A 79 -21.12 8.26 -22.42
CA ARG A 79 -22.57 8.31 -22.53
C ARG A 79 -23.03 9.28 -23.61
N ASP A 80 -22.29 10.37 -23.82
CA ASP A 80 -22.54 11.29 -24.92
C ASP A 80 -21.91 10.73 -26.22
N PRO A 81 -22.72 10.43 -27.25
CA PRO A 81 -22.19 9.97 -28.54
C PRO A 81 -21.14 10.91 -29.14
N ALA A 82 -21.28 12.24 -28.95
CA ALA A 82 -20.35 13.22 -29.49
C ALA A 82 -18.98 13.16 -28.80
N ALA A 83 -18.95 12.92 -27.48
CA ALA A 83 -17.73 12.83 -26.69
C ALA A 83 -17.15 11.41 -26.59
N ARG A 84 -17.90 10.39 -27.03
CA ARG A 84 -17.49 8.97 -26.97
C ARG A 84 -16.13 8.71 -27.63
N ARG A 85 -15.86 9.33 -28.79
CA ARG A 85 -14.58 9.18 -29.50
C ARG A 85 -13.40 9.68 -28.66
N ASP A 86 -13.53 10.88 -28.11
CA ASP A 86 -12.49 11.51 -27.30
C ASP A 86 -12.30 10.78 -25.97
N GLY A 87 -13.40 10.25 -25.40
CA GLY A 87 -13.36 9.39 -24.22
C GLY A 87 -12.57 8.10 -24.46
N LEU A 88 -12.83 7.37 -25.56
CA LEU A 88 -12.09 6.14 -25.89
C LEU A 88 -10.59 6.44 -26.12
N ARG A 89 -10.25 7.57 -26.75
CA ARG A 89 -8.86 8.01 -26.92
C ARG A 89 -8.18 8.25 -25.58
N SER A 90 -8.90 8.93 -24.68
CA SER A 90 -8.42 9.24 -23.34
C SER A 90 -8.17 7.97 -22.52
N ILE A 91 -9.02 6.94 -22.66
CA ILE A 91 -8.78 5.62 -22.02
C ILE A 91 -7.48 4.99 -22.53
N ALA A 92 -7.27 4.94 -23.85
CA ALA A 92 -6.05 4.39 -24.43
C ALA A 92 -4.78 5.15 -23.99
N GLU A 93 -4.87 6.48 -23.90
CA GLU A 93 -3.80 7.32 -23.40
C GLU A 93 -3.52 7.08 -21.91
N ILE A 94 -4.56 6.96 -21.08
CA ILE A 94 -4.41 6.65 -19.65
C ILE A 94 -3.72 5.31 -19.47
N LEU A 95 -4.12 4.26 -20.19
CA LEU A 95 -3.44 2.96 -20.10
C LEU A 95 -1.96 3.07 -20.45
N LYS A 96 -1.62 3.79 -21.52
CA LYS A 96 -0.21 3.99 -21.93
C LYS A 96 0.57 4.79 -20.89
N ARG A 97 -0.03 5.82 -20.30
CA ARG A 97 0.56 6.58 -19.18
C ARG A 97 0.73 5.72 -17.93
N THR A 98 -0.24 4.87 -17.59
CA THR A 98 -0.15 3.93 -16.47
C THR A 98 0.98 2.92 -16.68
N ALA A 99 1.14 2.36 -17.88
CA ALA A 99 2.27 1.49 -18.18
C ALA A 99 3.62 2.22 -18.11
N LEU A 100 3.72 3.46 -18.59
CA LEU A 100 4.95 4.26 -18.45
C LEU A 100 5.28 4.63 -17.01
N ALA A 101 4.30 4.62 -16.10
CA ALA A 101 4.51 4.84 -14.67
C ALA A 101 4.98 3.56 -13.95
N ALA A 102 4.62 2.38 -14.47
CA ALA A 102 4.92 1.08 -13.87
C ALA A 102 6.19 0.40 -14.45
N TRP A 103 6.56 0.69 -15.71
CA TRP A 103 7.72 0.08 -16.38
C TRP A 103 8.68 1.14 -16.97
N PRO A 104 9.95 0.77 -17.24
CA PRO A 104 10.91 1.67 -17.87
C PRO A 104 10.42 2.18 -19.23
N ARG A 105 10.63 3.47 -19.49
CA ARG A 105 10.24 4.12 -20.76
C ARG A 105 10.80 3.40 -21.99
N SER A 106 11.99 2.80 -21.90
CA SER A 106 12.62 2.06 -22.99
C SER A 106 11.85 0.81 -23.42
N GLU A 107 11.11 0.18 -22.51
CA GLU A 107 10.34 -1.04 -22.78
C GLU A 107 8.95 -0.72 -23.32
N VAL A 108 8.31 0.34 -22.81
CA VAL A 108 6.91 0.65 -23.14
C VAL A 108 6.76 1.68 -24.26
N ALA A 109 7.67 2.65 -24.40
CA ALA A 109 7.47 3.76 -25.34
C ALA A 109 7.55 3.33 -26.81
N SER A 110 8.29 2.27 -27.12
CA SER A 110 8.38 1.69 -28.47
C SER A 110 7.17 0.82 -28.82
N LEU A 111 6.37 0.39 -27.82
CA LEU A 111 5.20 -0.44 -28.04
C LEU A 111 4.07 0.36 -28.71
N SER A 112 3.62 -0.17 -29.83
CA SER A 112 2.49 0.31 -30.63
C SER A 112 1.78 -0.90 -31.24
N GLY A 113 0.50 -0.73 -31.56
CA GLY A 113 -0.37 -1.75 -32.15
C GLY A 113 -0.32 -3.10 -31.46
N ASN A 114 -0.11 -4.14 -32.27
CA ASN A 114 -0.06 -5.53 -31.80
C ASN A 114 0.98 -5.77 -30.69
N ALA A 115 2.11 -5.05 -30.71
CA ALA A 115 3.12 -5.18 -29.66
C ALA A 115 2.64 -4.61 -28.33
N TRP A 116 1.84 -3.54 -28.37
CA TRP A 116 1.20 -2.97 -27.19
C TRP A 116 0.10 -3.89 -26.64
N VAL A 117 -0.72 -4.49 -27.52
CA VAL A 117 -1.75 -5.45 -27.10
C VAL A 117 -1.14 -6.67 -26.41
N ARG A 118 -0.09 -7.26 -26.99
CA ARG A 118 0.62 -8.40 -26.38
C ARG A 118 1.16 -8.06 -25.00
N PHE A 119 1.73 -6.86 -24.84
CA PHE A 119 2.19 -6.41 -23.54
C PHE A 119 1.06 -6.32 -22.51
N LEU A 120 -0.13 -5.84 -22.91
CA LEU A 120 -1.29 -5.80 -22.02
C LEU A 120 -1.75 -7.20 -21.63
N GLU A 121 -1.78 -8.16 -22.57
CA GLU A 121 -2.13 -9.57 -22.33
C GLU A 121 -1.12 -10.29 -21.43
N GLU A 122 0.17 -10.01 -21.60
CA GLU A 122 1.24 -10.60 -20.77
C GLU A 122 1.14 -10.18 -19.30
N HIS A 123 0.55 -9.01 -19.02
CA HIS A 123 0.49 -8.43 -17.68
C HIS A 123 -0.90 -8.48 -17.01
N ASP A 124 -1.96 -8.90 -17.72
CA ASP A 124 -3.28 -9.27 -17.18
C ASP A 124 -4.19 -9.91 -18.27
N ASP A 125 -5.14 -10.76 -17.87
CA ASP A 125 -6.09 -11.44 -18.77
C ASP A 125 -7.05 -10.47 -19.50
N GLY A 126 -7.12 -9.21 -19.06
CA GLY A 126 -7.93 -8.15 -19.68
C GLY A 126 -7.45 -7.66 -21.06
N GLY A 127 -6.25 -8.06 -21.49
CA GLY A 127 -5.64 -7.61 -22.75
C GLY A 127 -6.45 -7.90 -24.01
N ARG A 128 -7.16 -9.04 -24.07
CA ARG A 128 -7.99 -9.42 -25.23
C ARG A 128 -9.14 -8.45 -25.53
N MET A 129 -9.72 -7.85 -24.49
CA MET A 129 -10.82 -6.90 -24.67
C MET A 129 -10.28 -5.52 -25.07
N LEU A 130 -9.10 -5.17 -24.55
CA LEU A 130 -8.36 -3.96 -24.92
C LEU A 130 -7.76 -4.04 -26.33
N GLN A 131 -7.52 -5.24 -26.87
CA GLN A 131 -7.14 -5.45 -28.26
C GLN A 131 -8.14 -4.80 -29.22
N ARG A 132 -9.44 -4.96 -28.97
CA ARG A 132 -10.49 -4.38 -29.82
C ARG A 132 -10.45 -2.85 -29.83
N LEU A 133 -10.12 -2.22 -28.71
CA LEU A 133 -9.90 -0.78 -28.63
C LEU A 133 -8.73 -0.33 -29.49
N VAL A 134 -7.59 -1.02 -29.37
CA VAL A 134 -6.35 -0.66 -30.06
C VAL A 134 -6.49 -0.92 -31.56
N ASP A 135 -7.03 -2.07 -31.95
CA ASP A 135 -7.27 -2.43 -33.35
C ASP A 135 -8.28 -1.48 -34.00
N ASP A 136 -9.39 -1.11 -33.34
CA ASP A 136 -10.31 -0.10 -33.88
C ASP A 136 -9.67 1.29 -33.97
N PHE A 137 -8.78 1.66 -33.05
CA PHE A 137 -8.03 2.93 -33.11
C PHE A 137 -7.03 2.96 -34.28
N GLU A 138 -6.26 1.90 -34.48
CA GLU A 138 -5.24 1.84 -35.52
C GLU A 138 -5.84 1.62 -36.91
N TYR A 139 -6.87 0.77 -37.01
CA TYR A 139 -7.53 0.47 -38.27
C TYR A 139 -8.48 1.58 -38.72
N ARG A 140 -9.21 2.23 -37.80
CA ARG A 140 -10.17 3.30 -38.12
C ARG A 140 -9.67 4.68 -37.70
N GLY A 141 -8.41 5.01 -37.97
CA GLY A 141 -7.73 6.27 -37.59
C GLY A 141 -8.42 7.63 -37.84
N ALA A 142 -9.67 7.69 -38.28
CA ALA A 142 -10.54 8.86 -38.24
C ALA A 142 -12.06 8.54 -38.11
N GLY A 143 -12.45 7.26 -37.95
CA GLY A 143 -13.82 6.76 -38.13
C GLY A 143 -14.26 5.76 -37.05
N LEU A 144 -14.09 6.10 -35.77
CA LEU A 144 -14.86 5.44 -34.70
C LEU A 144 -16.31 5.90 -34.82
N ASP A 145 -17.12 5.26 -35.64
CA ASP A 145 -18.54 5.64 -35.79
C ASP A 145 -19.17 5.87 -34.41
N THR A 146 -19.98 6.93 -34.31
CA THR A 146 -20.78 7.29 -33.14
C THR A 146 -21.72 6.17 -32.68
N ASP A 147 -21.77 5.09 -33.45
CA ASP A 147 -22.66 3.94 -33.36
C ASP A 147 -22.08 2.76 -32.58
N LEU A 148 -20.91 2.92 -31.92
CA LEU A 148 -20.46 1.90 -30.97
C LEU A 148 -21.53 1.73 -29.88
N PRO A 149 -22.04 0.50 -29.63
CA PRO A 149 -23.02 0.27 -28.57
C PRO A 149 -22.46 0.71 -27.22
N SER A 150 -23.30 1.35 -26.41
CA SER A 150 -22.95 1.78 -25.04
C SER A 150 -22.43 0.63 -24.18
N ASP A 151 -22.92 -0.57 -24.43
CA ASP A 151 -22.57 -1.78 -23.68
C ASP A 151 -21.11 -2.14 -23.89
N VAL A 152 -20.64 -2.11 -25.14
CA VAL A 152 -19.22 -2.34 -25.49
C VAL A 152 -18.34 -1.28 -24.85
N CYS A 153 -18.75 -0.01 -24.89
CA CYS A 153 -18.04 1.08 -24.21
C CYS A 153 -17.91 0.85 -22.70
N SER A 154 -18.96 0.35 -22.04
CA SER A 154 -18.93 0.04 -20.61
C SER A 154 -18.01 -1.14 -20.30
N GLU A 155 -18.02 -2.20 -21.11
CA GLU A 155 -17.14 -3.36 -20.95
C GLU A 155 -15.66 -2.97 -21.11
N LEU A 156 -15.38 -2.05 -22.03
CA LEU A 156 -14.04 -1.50 -22.25
C LEU A 156 -13.55 -0.68 -21.06
N VAL A 157 -14.40 0.15 -20.46
CA VAL A 157 -14.09 0.88 -19.23
C VAL A 157 -13.80 -0.09 -18.09
N VAL A 158 -14.60 -1.14 -17.95
CA VAL A 158 -14.39 -2.19 -16.93
C VAL A 158 -13.06 -2.91 -17.15
N ALA A 159 -12.76 -3.31 -18.39
CA ALA A 159 -11.50 -3.96 -18.74
C ALA A 159 -10.28 -3.06 -18.46
N ALA A 160 -10.35 -1.78 -18.84
CA ALA A 160 -9.34 -0.76 -18.57
C ALA A 160 -9.09 -0.59 -17.06
N ARG A 161 -10.17 -0.45 -16.28
CA ARG A 161 -10.10 -0.33 -14.82
C ARG A 161 -9.48 -1.56 -14.18
N ASN A 162 -9.94 -2.76 -14.56
CA ASN A 162 -9.41 -4.01 -14.04
C ASN A 162 -7.91 -4.14 -14.33
N TRP A 163 -7.46 -3.80 -15.55
CA TRP A 163 -6.05 -3.83 -15.91
C TRP A 163 -5.23 -2.84 -15.06
N ILE A 164 -5.70 -1.61 -14.89
CA ILE A 164 -5.04 -0.60 -14.03
C ILE A 164 -4.96 -1.09 -12.56
N GLU A 165 -5.97 -1.80 -12.07
CA GLU A 165 -6.03 -2.32 -10.69
C GLU A 165 -5.30 -3.65 -10.47
N ARG A 166 -5.05 -4.44 -11.52
CA ARG A 166 -4.47 -5.78 -11.40
C ARG A 166 -3.13 -5.98 -12.06
N HIS A 167 -2.66 -5.05 -12.90
CA HIS A 167 -1.37 -5.20 -13.57
C HIS A 167 -0.26 -5.49 -12.55
N HIS A 168 0.45 -6.58 -12.79
CA HIS A 168 1.53 -7.02 -11.93
C HIS A 168 2.77 -6.20 -12.27
N VAL A 169 3.10 -5.23 -11.41
CA VAL A 169 4.42 -4.61 -11.43
C VAL A 169 5.39 -5.61 -10.83
N SER A 170 6.18 -6.26 -11.68
CA SER A 170 7.30 -7.09 -11.22
C SER A 170 8.30 -6.16 -10.52
N ALA A 171 8.33 -6.23 -9.19
CA ALA A 171 9.20 -5.44 -8.32
C ALA A 171 10.59 -6.08 -8.17
#